data_AF-A0A519QUU0-F1
#
_entry.id   AF-A0A519QUU0-F1
#
_cell.length_a   1.000
_cell.length_b   1.000
_cell.length_c   1.000
_cell.angle_alpha   90.00
_cell.angle_beta   90.00
_cell.angle_gamma   90.00
#
_symmetry.space_group_name_H-M   'P 1'
#
loop_
_entity.id
_entity.type
_entity.pdbx_description
1 polymer ?
#
loop_
_entity_poly.entity_id
_entity_poly.type
_entity_poly.pdbx_seq_one_letter_code
_entity_poly.pdbx_strand_id
1 'polypeptide(L)'
;MPAVPRSILALSLAGLAGAGVAAAAASAARDEATPRIVAEPVATVEVSEPVRQVSSGPVPARDDIYPFYMPMNGLHRPAITLLVKCDASRAAGREVYQGRDGASLYGRAEGGYEFVYEALDGAGRPCVYPFSPWMPDIVGALQGTQYIMRSSIPGRQVTFRTDGEWAAINLRMFEVGTQRVHFEMRDIALDFPGAIQRMGALHLEVVDTARPGLFTAVLRRSKIFGGKNAIFVPGGETMLYVEDSEIAGNVGTNVDQEHSTYINGTLVSHFRHSTWRGQRAWKDQASGHQLKDKAYLRVYEDVTVENTPNGGPPSAMPLADISAFGFTWTNGLHLKRQAPAQEPREGLVDLRTEIVYGARDHYPWNLLVSPDWRMPAAPLTALDKVYLSVFFNTTVESFRPEPFVFALRSQGDALGGDNGDIVEGDDRTTRAQQRMVSLAFDTEGRMQRVYAPGGWTYVNPALPAGAEWVTDRDAFIRHALGLIGR
;
A
#
# COMPACT_ATOMS: atom_id res chain seq x y z
N MET A 1 46.23 -10.37 -55.15
CA MET A 1 46.01 -8.92 -55.32
C MET A 1 45.32 -8.39 -54.07
N PRO A 2 45.74 -7.21 -53.58
CA PRO A 2 45.96 -6.85 -52.17
C PRO A 2 44.68 -6.33 -51.47
N ALA A 3 44.44 -6.47 -50.17
CA ALA A 3 45.15 -6.06 -48.95
C ALA A 3 45.02 -4.56 -48.58
N VAL A 4 44.68 -4.34 -47.29
CA VAL A 4 44.98 -3.20 -46.40
C VAL A 4 43.81 -2.25 -46.03
N PRO A 5 43.73 -1.79 -44.75
CA PRO A 5 42.52 -1.44 -44.00
C PRO A 5 42.50 0.05 -43.61
N ARG A 6 41.60 0.46 -42.68
CA ARG A 6 41.69 1.64 -41.79
C ARG A 6 40.35 1.79 -41.03
N SER A 7 40.23 2.31 -39.83
CA SER A 7 41.09 2.56 -38.67
C SER A 7 40.14 3.06 -37.57
N ILE A 8 40.52 2.80 -36.33
CA ILE A 8 40.01 3.39 -35.08
C ILE A 8 39.95 4.92 -35.18
N LEU A 9 38.95 5.57 -34.57
CA LEU A 9 39.17 6.73 -33.70
C LEU A 9 37.94 7.05 -32.82
N ALA A 10 38.12 6.89 -31.51
CA ALA A 10 37.47 7.71 -30.51
C ALA A 10 37.98 9.15 -30.64
N LEU A 11 37.13 10.15 -30.42
CA LEU A 11 37.61 11.48 -30.01
C LEU A 11 36.62 12.15 -29.05
N SER A 12 37.17 12.43 -27.89
CA SER A 12 36.66 13.19 -26.76
C SER A 12 36.94 14.69 -26.91
N LEU A 13 36.05 15.48 -26.29
CA LEU A 13 36.29 16.71 -25.51
C LEU A 13 36.80 18.03 -26.12
N ALA A 14 36.31 19.08 -25.42
CA ALA A 14 36.83 20.44 -25.23
C ALA A 14 36.53 21.42 -26.36
N GLY A 15 35.84 22.54 -26.09
CA GLY A 15 36.26 23.66 -25.24
C GLY A 15 36.18 24.91 -26.13
N LEU A 16 36.04 26.16 -25.74
CA LEU A 16 36.40 26.93 -24.56
C LEU A 16 35.73 28.31 -24.79
N ALA A 17 35.07 28.89 -23.80
CA ALA A 17 35.59 29.91 -22.90
C ALA A 17 35.69 31.33 -23.48
N GLY A 18 35.22 32.28 -22.67
CA GLY A 18 35.52 33.71 -22.76
C GLY A 18 35.24 34.34 -21.40
N ALA A 19 36.30 34.55 -20.62
CA ALA A 19 36.32 35.12 -19.28
C ALA A 19 36.49 36.66 -19.28
N GLY A 20 36.19 37.31 -18.15
CA GLY A 20 36.51 38.73 -17.88
C GLY A 20 35.57 39.33 -16.82
N VAL A 21 35.78 39.18 -15.51
CA VAL A 21 36.67 39.91 -14.57
C VAL A 21 36.08 41.24 -14.00
N ALA A 22 35.78 41.16 -12.68
CA ALA A 22 36.00 42.11 -11.56
C ALA A 22 35.21 43.42 -11.32
N ALA A 23 34.69 43.46 -10.07
CA ALA A 23 34.81 44.50 -9.02
C ALA A 23 33.87 45.74 -8.95
N ALA A 24 32.98 45.67 -7.94
CA ALA A 24 32.64 46.64 -6.88
C ALA A 24 32.61 48.17 -7.13
N ALA A 25 31.47 48.81 -6.83
CA ALA A 25 31.31 49.90 -5.86
C ALA A 25 29.83 50.35 -5.73
N ALA A 26 29.53 51.07 -4.65
CA ALA A 26 28.24 51.17 -3.97
C ALA A 26 27.49 52.53 -4.10
N SER A 27 26.32 52.57 -3.44
CA SER A 27 25.44 53.69 -3.07
C SER A 27 24.35 54.08 -4.10
N ALA A 28 23.10 54.42 -3.75
CA ALA A 28 22.46 54.68 -2.46
C ALA A 28 20.93 54.50 -2.53
N ALA A 29 20.36 54.11 -1.38
CA ALA A 29 19.04 54.39 -0.79
C ALA A 29 17.80 54.69 -1.67
N ARG A 30 16.72 53.93 -1.41
CA ARG A 30 15.47 54.47 -0.81
C ARG A 30 14.65 53.34 -0.15
N ASP A 31 14.39 53.54 1.14
CA ASP A 31 13.42 52.83 1.96
C ASP A 31 12.02 52.92 1.37
N GLU A 32 11.29 51.81 1.33
CA GLU A 32 9.84 51.84 1.50
C GLU A 32 9.40 50.65 2.37
N ALA A 33 8.75 50.99 3.47
CA ALA A 33 8.45 50.14 4.60
C ALA A 33 7.42 49.05 4.27
N THR A 34 7.74 47.80 4.59
CA THR A 34 6.78 46.69 4.61
C THR A 34 6.03 46.69 5.95
N PRO A 35 4.69 46.66 5.98
CA PRO A 35 3.94 46.70 7.24
C PRO A 35 4.12 45.40 8.03
N ARG A 36 4.53 45.56 9.29
CA ARG A 36 4.68 44.48 10.27
C ARG A 36 3.30 44.23 10.89
N ILE A 37 2.66 43.11 10.54
CA ILE A 37 1.44 42.66 11.22
C ILE A 37 1.84 42.16 12.61
N VAL A 38 1.39 42.87 13.64
CA VAL A 38 1.49 42.44 15.04
C VAL A 38 0.38 41.43 15.27
N ALA A 39 0.74 40.17 15.51
CA ALA A 39 -0.22 39.13 15.87
C ALA A 39 -0.71 39.37 17.31
N GLU A 40 -2.02 39.50 17.49
CA GLU A 40 -2.65 39.41 18.81
C GLU A 40 -2.60 37.95 19.32
N PRO A 41 -2.46 37.74 20.64
CA PRO A 41 -2.37 36.40 21.22
C PRO A 41 -3.74 35.70 21.11
N VAL A 42 -3.78 34.62 20.32
CA VAL A 42 -4.92 33.71 20.28
C VAL A 42 -4.95 32.92 21.58
N ALA A 43 -6.06 33.01 22.31
CA ALA A 43 -6.29 32.22 23.52
C ALA A 43 -6.21 30.72 23.18
N THR A 44 -5.29 30.02 23.85
CA THR A 44 -5.18 28.56 23.82
C THR A 44 -6.43 27.94 24.45
N VAL A 45 -7.30 27.37 23.62
CA VAL A 45 -8.29 26.40 24.07
C VAL A 45 -7.56 25.06 24.16
N GLU A 46 -7.30 24.60 25.39
CA GLU A 46 -6.88 23.23 25.64
C GLU A 46 -8.01 22.28 25.21
N VAL A 47 -7.91 21.74 23.99
CA VAL A 47 -8.74 20.63 23.57
C VAL A 47 -8.11 19.36 24.14
N SER A 48 -8.51 19.01 25.36
CA SER A 48 -8.26 17.68 25.91
C SER A 48 -9.17 16.68 25.19
N GLU A 49 -8.68 16.10 24.08
CA GLU A 49 -9.31 14.92 23.48
C GLU A 49 -8.99 13.68 24.34
N PRO A 50 -10.00 12.87 24.74
CA PRO A 50 -9.71 11.60 25.37
C PRO A 50 -9.19 10.64 24.30
N VAL A 51 -7.90 10.29 24.39
CA VAL A 51 -7.33 9.12 23.73
C VAL A 51 -8.18 7.92 24.16
N ARG A 52 -9.03 7.42 23.25
CA ARG A 52 -9.75 6.17 23.43
C ARG A 52 -8.69 5.07 23.52
N GLN A 53 -8.38 4.64 24.74
CA GLN A 53 -7.55 3.46 24.96
C GLN A 53 -8.27 2.28 24.31
N VAL A 54 -7.71 1.78 23.21
CA VAL A 54 -8.07 0.47 22.67
C VAL A 54 -7.75 -0.53 23.77
N SER A 55 -8.79 -1.19 24.28
CA SER A 55 -8.68 -2.20 25.33
C SER A 55 -7.74 -3.31 24.87
N SER A 56 -6.53 -3.36 25.44
CA SER A 56 -5.59 -4.47 25.28
C SER A 56 -5.99 -5.63 26.18
N GLY A 57 -7.05 -6.35 25.77
CA GLY A 57 -7.27 -7.70 26.28
C GLY A 57 -6.21 -8.64 25.71
N PRO A 58 -5.63 -9.57 26.50
CA PRO A 58 -4.69 -10.54 25.98
C PRO A 58 -5.48 -11.60 25.20
N VAL A 59 -5.69 -11.37 23.91
CA VAL A 59 -5.89 -12.49 22.99
C VAL A 59 -4.50 -13.11 22.82
N PRO A 60 -4.28 -14.40 23.17
CA PRO A 60 -3.09 -15.08 22.70
C PRO A 60 -3.25 -15.20 21.18
N ALA A 61 -2.80 -14.18 20.45
CA ALA A 61 -2.69 -14.25 19.01
C ALA A 61 -1.71 -15.38 18.72
N ARG A 62 -2.20 -16.42 18.06
CA ARG A 62 -1.34 -17.44 17.47
C ARG A 62 -0.66 -16.78 16.27
N ASP A 63 0.46 -16.12 16.53
CA ASP A 63 1.29 -15.41 15.53
C ASP A 63 1.79 -16.34 14.41
N ASP A 64 1.59 -17.65 14.54
CA ASP A 64 1.92 -18.69 13.56
C ASP A 64 0.73 -19.11 12.67
N ILE A 65 -0.43 -18.49 12.81
CA ILE A 65 -1.58 -18.74 11.92
C ILE A 65 -1.57 -17.76 10.75
N TYR A 66 -1.54 -18.32 9.55
CA TYR A 66 -1.60 -17.57 8.29
C TYR A 66 -2.87 -17.97 7.51
N PRO A 67 -3.37 -17.12 6.61
CA PRO A 67 -4.47 -17.48 5.72
C PRO A 67 -4.17 -18.78 4.96
N PHE A 68 -5.17 -19.64 4.75
CA PHE A 68 -4.96 -20.99 4.21
C PHE A 68 -4.32 -21.02 2.81
N TYR A 69 -4.48 -19.93 2.05
CA TYR A 69 -3.94 -19.75 0.70
C TYR A 69 -2.53 -19.15 0.69
N MET A 70 -2.01 -18.72 1.84
CA MET A 70 -0.64 -18.25 2.02
C MET A 70 0.22 -19.44 2.47
N PRO A 71 0.93 -20.12 1.55
CA PRO A 71 1.58 -21.39 1.88
C PRO A 71 2.90 -21.11 2.59
N MET A 72 2.97 -21.45 3.86
CA MET A 72 4.18 -21.25 4.69
C MET A 72 5.14 -22.45 4.66
N ASN A 73 4.77 -23.53 3.97
CA ASN A 73 5.60 -24.71 3.84
C ASN A 73 6.89 -24.42 3.03
N GLY A 74 7.98 -25.07 3.42
CA GLY A 74 9.29 -24.94 2.76
C GLY A 74 10.08 -23.69 3.17
N LEU A 75 9.56 -22.87 4.09
CA LEU A 75 10.33 -21.80 4.73
C LEU A 75 11.22 -22.37 5.85
N HIS A 76 12.44 -21.86 5.95
CA HIS A 76 13.43 -22.20 6.95
C HIS A 76 13.46 -21.13 8.03
N ARG A 77 13.71 -21.52 9.28
CA ARG A 77 13.91 -20.51 10.34
C ARG A 77 15.05 -19.57 9.95
N PRO A 78 14.96 -18.28 10.29
CA PRO A 78 16.05 -17.33 10.06
C PRO A 78 17.39 -17.88 10.56
N ALA A 79 18.43 -17.79 9.73
CA ALA A 79 19.77 -18.25 10.09
C ALA A 79 20.41 -17.39 11.19
N ILE A 80 19.97 -16.15 11.32
CA ILE A 80 20.51 -15.15 12.23
C ILE A 80 19.38 -14.58 13.09
N THR A 81 19.53 -14.60 14.41
CA THR A 81 18.65 -13.87 15.34
C THR A 81 19.46 -12.79 16.05
N LEU A 82 18.98 -11.54 16.00
CA LEU A 82 19.60 -10.35 16.58
C LEU A 82 18.66 -9.78 17.64
N LEU A 83 19.10 -9.81 18.90
CA LEU A 83 18.36 -9.23 20.02
C LEU A 83 18.83 -7.79 20.24
N VAL A 84 17.94 -6.81 20.15
CA VAL A 84 18.28 -5.37 20.23
C VAL A 84 17.87 -4.80 21.57
N LYS A 85 18.85 -4.26 22.31
CA LYS A 85 18.69 -3.74 23.68
C LYS A 85 18.10 -2.33 23.69
N CYS A 86 17.01 -2.09 24.40
CA CYS A 86 16.30 -0.80 24.36
C CYS A 86 17.18 0.36 24.87
N ASP A 87 17.57 0.33 26.14
CA ASP A 87 18.30 1.43 26.78
C ASP A 87 19.65 1.71 26.13
N ALA A 88 20.38 0.63 25.79
CA ALA A 88 21.68 0.76 25.14
C ALA A 88 21.54 1.35 23.72
N SER A 89 20.52 0.95 22.96
CA SER A 89 20.28 1.51 21.62
C SER A 89 19.86 2.96 21.68
N ARG A 90 19.01 3.33 22.65
CA ARG A 90 18.60 4.72 22.88
C ARG A 90 19.80 5.60 23.22
N ALA A 91 20.69 5.14 24.11
CA ALA A 91 21.90 5.86 24.47
C ALA A 91 22.87 6.01 23.29
N ALA A 92 22.95 5.00 22.41
CA ALA A 92 23.85 5.00 21.27
C ALA A 92 23.29 5.70 20.01
N GLY A 93 21.98 5.95 19.94
CA GLY A 93 21.30 6.48 18.74
C GLY A 93 21.28 5.50 17.55
N ARG A 94 21.50 4.20 17.78
CA ARG A 94 21.52 3.12 16.78
C ARG A 94 21.25 1.77 17.45
N GLU A 95 21.02 0.68 16.70
CA GLU A 95 20.88 -0.64 17.33
C GLU A 95 22.14 -1.04 18.11
N VAL A 96 21.91 -1.47 19.35
CA VAL A 96 22.90 -2.17 20.18
C VAL A 96 22.39 -3.57 20.45
N TYR A 97 23.19 -4.56 20.08
CA TYR A 97 22.80 -5.97 20.07
C TYR A 97 23.29 -6.71 21.31
N GLN A 98 22.50 -7.67 21.77
CA GLN A 98 22.94 -8.64 22.77
C GLN A 98 23.70 -9.79 22.09
N GLY A 99 24.98 -9.94 22.40
CA GLY A 99 25.80 -11.02 21.84
C GLY A 99 26.36 -10.66 20.47
N ARG A 100 25.94 -11.36 19.41
CA ARG A 100 26.40 -11.05 18.03
C ARG A 100 25.95 -9.65 17.66
N ASP A 101 26.88 -8.82 17.20
CA ASP A 101 26.57 -7.49 16.69
C ASP A 101 26.19 -7.54 15.21
N GLY A 102 25.39 -6.57 14.75
CA GLY A 102 25.11 -6.41 13.32
C GLY A 102 26.38 -6.16 12.50
N ALA A 103 27.46 -5.64 13.11
CA ALA A 103 28.74 -5.43 12.44
C ALA A 103 29.43 -6.75 12.05
N SER A 104 29.24 -7.84 12.81
CA SER A 104 29.75 -9.17 12.48
C SER A 104 29.20 -9.73 11.16
N LEU A 105 28.11 -9.16 10.65
CA LEU A 105 27.54 -9.50 9.36
C LEU A 105 28.28 -8.82 8.18
N TYR A 106 29.21 -7.89 8.45
CA TYR A 106 29.87 -7.08 7.41
C TYR A 106 28.87 -6.43 6.42
N GLY A 107 27.69 -6.07 6.94
CA GLY A 107 26.60 -5.49 6.15
C GLY A 107 25.80 -6.50 5.31
N ARG A 108 26.09 -7.81 5.37
CA ARG A 108 25.52 -8.83 4.47
C ARG A 108 24.95 -10.02 5.25
N ALA A 109 23.78 -10.52 4.84
CA ALA A 109 23.16 -11.69 5.47
C ALA A 109 22.65 -12.70 4.43
N GLU A 110 22.96 -13.98 4.67
CA GLU A 110 22.43 -15.14 3.93
C GLU A 110 21.54 -15.98 4.87
N GLY A 111 20.50 -16.62 4.33
CA GLY A 111 19.63 -17.51 5.10
C GLY A 111 18.55 -16.83 5.95
N GLY A 112 18.35 -15.52 5.76
CA GLY A 112 17.33 -14.75 6.49
C GLY A 112 17.75 -14.28 7.89
N TYR A 113 16.95 -13.40 8.49
CA TYR A 113 17.21 -12.82 9.80
C TYR A 113 15.94 -12.60 10.63
N GLU A 114 16.10 -12.59 11.95
CA GLU A 114 15.10 -12.20 12.93
C GLU A 114 15.65 -11.09 13.82
N PHE A 115 15.08 -9.90 13.73
CA PHE A 115 15.31 -8.81 14.68
C PHE A 115 14.27 -8.86 15.80
N VAL A 116 14.74 -8.93 17.04
CA VAL A 116 13.90 -8.95 18.24
C VAL A 116 14.23 -7.74 19.11
N TYR A 117 13.32 -6.78 19.14
CA TYR A 117 13.50 -5.51 19.84
C TYR A 117 12.97 -5.61 21.28
N GLU A 118 13.76 -5.19 22.26
CA GLU A 118 13.30 -5.09 23.64
C GLU A 118 12.08 -4.17 23.77
N ALA A 119 11.00 -4.74 24.29
CA ALA A 119 9.70 -4.10 24.32
C ALA A 119 9.63 -2.94 25.32
N LEU A 120 10.47 -3.01 26.36
CA LEU A 120 10.44 -2.12 27.51
C LEU A 120 11.83 -1.51 27.75
N ASP A 121 11.85 -0.27 28.22
CA ASP A 121 13.04 0.39 28.74
C ASP A 121 13.36 -0.06 30.18
N GLY A 122 14.50 0.38 30.74
CA GLY A 122 14.91 0.03 32.10
C GLY A 122 13.98 0.55 33.20
N ALA A 123 13.03 1.43 32.85
CA ALA A 123 11.95 1.89 33.74
C ALA A 123 10.63 1.13 33.52
N GLY A 124 10.61 0.10 32.67
CA GLY A 124 9.44 -0.71 32.38
C GLY A 124 8.40 -0.06 31.45
N ARG A 125 8.76 1.04 30.77
CA ARG A 125 7.86 1.73 29.81
C ARG A 125 8.09 1.21 28.40
N PRO A 126 7.10 1.31 27.48
CA PRO A 126 7.28 0.94 26.09
C PRO A 126 8.52 1.60 25.47
N CYS A 127 9.33 0.80 24.76
CA CYS A 127 10.56 1.30 24.16
C CYS A 127 10.28 2.18 22.94
N VAL A 128 10.98 3.32 22.86
CA VAL A 128 11.03 4.19 21.69
C VAL A 128 12.48 4.28 21.20
N TYR A 129 12.74 3.74 20.02
CA TYR A 129 14.03 3.76 19.34
C TYR A 129 14.14 5.02 18.48
N PRO A 130 15.14 5.90 18.71
CA PRO A 130 15.22 7.23 18.08
C PRO A 130 15.84 7.21 16.66
N PHE A 131 15.67 6.13 15.92
CA PHE A 131 16.29 5.89 14.61
C PHE A 131 15.39 5.00 13.76
N SER A 132 15.66 4.90 12.45
CA SER A 132 15.03 3.89 11.59
C SER A 132 15.74 2.55 11.72
N PRO A 133 15.03 1.41 11.69
CA PRO A 133 15.66 0.09 11.74
C PRO A 133 16.70 -0.11 10.63
N TRP A 134 17.86 -0.64 10.99
CA TRP A 134 18.88 -1.07 10.04
C TRP A 134 18.47 -2.36 9.33
N MET A 135 18.75 -2.44 8.02
CA MET A 135 18.52 -3.62 7.19
C MET A 135 19.81 -4.03 6.47
N PRO A 136 20.28 -5.30 6.60
CA PRO A 136 21.47 -5.77 5.90
C PRO A 136 21.20 -5.97 4.41
N ASP A 137 22.27 -5.92 3.61
CA ASP A 137 22.25 -6.40 2.23
C ASP A 137 21.99 -7.90 2.21
N ILE A 138 21.10 -8.32 1.33
CA ILE A 138 20.74 -9.72 1.17
C ILE A 138 21.66 -10.35 0.14
N VAL A 139 22.30 -11.46 0.51
CA VAL A 139 23.23 -12.20 -0.35
C VAL A 139 22.97 -13.70 -0.29
N GLY A 140 23.44 -14.42 -1.31
CA GLY A 140 23.33 -15.87 -1.36
C GLY A 140 21.95 -16.36 -1.81
N ALA A 141 21.63 -17.62 -1.50
CA ALA A 141 20.37 -18.22 -1.90
C ALA A 141 19.20 -17.70 -1.04
N LEU A 142 18.08 -17.34 -1.68
CA LEU A 142 16.85 -16.85 -1.04
C LEU A 142 15.83 -17.96 -0.79
N GLN A 143 16.04 -19.16 -1.35
CA GLN A 143 15.06 -20.22 -1.26
C GLN A 143 14.74 -20.57 0.20
N GLY A 144 13.47 -20.35 0.58
CA GLY A 144 12.96 -20.64 1.90
C GLY A 144 13.36 -19.61 2.96
N THR A 145 13.95 -18.47 2.62
CA THR A 145 14.43 -17.51 3.63
C THR A 145 13.29 -16.70 4.26
N GLN A 146 13.51 -16.28 5.50
CA GLN A 146 12.58 -15.48 6.28
C GLN A 146 13.25 -14.24 6.86
N TYR A 147 12.56 -13.11 6.82
CA TYR A 147 12.99 -11.81 7.33
C TYR A 147 11.94 -11.30 8.31
N ILE A 148 12.25 -11.39 9.61
CA ILE A 148 11.28 -11.15 10.68
C ILE A 148 11.75 -9.99 11.54
N MET A 149 10.84 -9.07 11.82
CA MET A 149 11.06 -7.92 12.71
C MET A 149 9.96 -7.87 13.74
N ARG A 150 10.32 -7.91 15.03
CA ARG A 150 9.32 -7.99 16.08
C ARG A 150 9.71 -7.41 17.42
N SER A 151 8.69 -7.07 18.20
CA SER A 151 8.85 -6.92 19.64
C SER A 151 9.23 -8.24 20.31
N SER A 152 10.00 -8.13 21.40
CA SER A 152 10.36 -9.24 22.30
C SER A 152 9.18 -9.73 23.14
N ILE A 153 8.14 -8.90 23.33
CA ILE A 153 6.92 -9.26 24.06
C ILE A 153 5.75 -9.18 23.07
N PRO A 154 5.10 -10.32 22.72
CA PRO A 154 3.94 -10.32 21.83
C PRO A 154 2.83 -9.39 22.32
N GLY A 155 2.23 -8.63 21.41
CA GLY A 155 1.18 -7.64 21.72
C GLY A 155 1.70 -6.36 22.40
N ARG A 156 3.01 -6.24 22.66
CA ARG A 156 3.62 -5.02 23.19
C ARG A 156 4.42 -4.33 22.08
N GLN A 157 3.79 -3.35 21.45
CA GLN A 157 4.41 -2.61 20.36
C GLN A 157 5.65 -1.83 20.83
N VAL A 158 6.73 -1.86 20.02
CA VAL A 158 7.84 -0.90 20.11
C VAL A 158 7.72 0.16 19.03
N THR A 159 8.24 1.35 19.27
CA THR A 159 8.17 2.46 18.31
C THR A 159 9.55 2.84 17.81
N PHE A 160 9.73 2.92 16.49
CA PHE A 160 10.83 3.62 15.86
C PHE A 160 10.36 5.03 15.51
N ARG A 161 11.07 6.05 16.01
CA ARG A 161 10.71 7.45 15.77
C ARG A 161 11.93 8.27 15.41
N THR A 162 11.87 8.93 14.27
CA THR A 162 12.95 9.83 13.81
C THR A 162 12.39 10.84 12.82
N ASP A 163 13.03 12.02 12.76
CA ASP A 163 12.72 13.07 11.79
C ASP A 163 13.56 12.94 10.51
N GLY A 164 14.29 11.83 10.35
CA GLY A 164 15.10 11.56 9.16
C GLY A 164 14.25 11.46 7.90
N GLU A 165 14.59 12.25 6.87
CA GLU A 165 13.85 12.27 5.61
C GLU A 165 13.84 10.93 4.87
N TRP A 166 14.85 10.09 5.12
CA TRP A 166 15.05 8.77 4.50
C TRP A 166 14.68 7.61 5.42
N ALA A 167 14.02 7.88 6.55
CA ALA A 167 13.68 6.84 7.52
C ALA A 167 12.70 5.82 6.92
N ALA A 168 13.14 4.56 6.87
CA ALA A 168 12.36 3.45 6.35
C ALA A 168 12.88 2.13 6.93
N ILE A 169 12.03 1.10 6.94
CA ILE A 169 12.49 -0.28 6.74
C ILE A 169 12.57 -0.48 5.23
N ASN A 170 13.75 -0.85 4.72
CA ASN A 170 13.97 -1.08 3.30
C ASN A 170 14.51 -2.49 3.06
N LEU A 171 13.63 -3.39 2.63
CA LEU A 171 13.99 -4.76 2.25
C LEU A 171 14.21 -4.80 0.73
N ARG A 172 15.44 -5.10 0.29
CA ARG A 172 15.80 -5.13 -1.13
C ARG A 172 16.24 -6.52 -1.56
N MET A 173 15.52 -7.10 -2.52
CA MET A 173 15.83 -8.41 -3.09
C MET A 173 15.58 -8.36 -4.60
N PHE A 174 16.62 -8.68 -5.36
CA PHE A 174 16.57 -8.70 -6.82
C PHE A 174 16.67 -10.14 -7.32
N GLU A 175 16.18 -10.40 -8.54
CA GLU A 175 16.32 -11.69 -9.20
C GLU A 175 15.79 -12.88 -8.39
N VAL A 176 14.67 -12.69 -7.67
CA VAL A 176 14.11 -13.74 -6.80
C VAL A 176 13.77 -15.00 -7.60
N GLY A 177 13.25 -14.81 -8.82
CA GLY A 177 12.87 -15.89 -9.71
C GLY A 177 11.82 -16.79 -9.05
N THR A 178 12.10 -18.08 -9.04
CA THR A 178 11.18 -19.12 -8.53
C THR A 178 11.32 -19.40 -7.04
N GLN A 179 12.05 -18.55 -6.30
CA GLN A 179 12.34 -18.77 -4.89
C GLN A 179 11.16 -18.39 -3.99
N ARG A 180 11.09 -19.02 -2.81
CA ARG A 180 10.11 -18.69 -1.76
C ARG A 180 10.74 -17.84 -0.68
N VAL A 181 10.18 -16.66 -0.44
CA VAL A 181 10.68 -15.71 0.55
C VAL A 181 9.54 -15.17 1.41
N HIS A 182 9.83 -14.96 2.68
CA HIS A 182 8.86 -14.41 3.63
C HIS A 182 9.41 -13.20 4.38
N PHE A 183 8.59 -12.16 4.47
CA PHE A 183 8.79 -11.02 5.35
C PHE A 183 7.67 -10.95 6.38
N GLU A 184 8.03 -10.73 7.64
CA GLU A 184 7.06 -10.48 8.70
C GLU A 184 7.48 -9.31 9.59
N MET A 185 6.55 -8.38 9.82
CA MET A 185 6.67 -7.33 10.82
C MET A 185 5.52 -7.43 11.81
N ARG A 186 5.84 -7.57 13.11
CA ARG A 186 4.80 -7.69 14.14
C ARG A 186 5.11 -6.88 15.39
N ASP A 187 4.08 -6.22 15.94
CA ASP A 187 4.23 -5.39 17.14
C ASP A 187 5.29 -4.27 16.97
N ILE A 188 5.35 -3.68 15.77
CA ILE A 188 6.27 -2.59 15.42
C ILE A 188 5.45 -1.36 14.98
N ALA A 189 5.77 -0.21 15.56
CA ALA A 189 5.37 1.11 15.07
C ALA A 189 6.52 1.79 14.35
N LEU A 190 6.28 2.25 13.12
CA LEU A 190 7.13 3.16 12.38
C LEU A 190 6.47 4.54 12.44
N ASP A 191 7.07 5.47 13.17
CA ASP A 191 6.60 6.85 13.35
C ASP A 191 7.63 7.80 12.74
N PHE A 192 7.54 8.00 11.43
CA PHE A 192 8.52 8.79 10.66
C PHE A 192 7.92 10.10 10.13
N PRO A 193 7.66 11.11 10.99
CA PRO A 193 7.01 12.36 10.61
C PRO A 193 7.82 13.24 9.66
N GLY A 194 9.15 13.06 9.61
CA GLY A 194 10.04 13.77 8.68
C GLY A 194 10.28 13.06 7.35
N ALA A 195 9.79 11.82 7.16
CA ALA A 195 10.18 10.95 6.04
C ALA A 195 9.49 11.30 4.71
N ILE A 196 9.73 12.50 4.17
CA ILE A 196 9.11 13.02 2.94
C ILE A 196 9.62 12.37 1.64
N GLN A 197 10.63 11.51 1.71
CA GLN A 197 11.23 10.89 0.53
C GLN A 197 10.34 9.80 -0.06
N ARG A 198 10.60 9.44 -1.32
CA ARG A 198 9.71 8.60 -2.15
C ARG A 198 9.60 7.12 -1.75
N MET A 199 10.31 6.70 -0.72
CA MET A 199 10.54 5.28 -0.43
C MET A 199 9.46 4.65 0.46
N GLY A 200 8.62 5.42 1.15
CA GLY A 200 7.68 4.88 2.15
C GLY A 200 8.36 4.51 3.46
N ALA A 201 7.56 4.37 4.54
CA ALA A 201 8.09 3.94 5.84
C ALA A 201 8.42 2.44 5.84
N LEU A 202 7.63 1.64 5.12
CA LEU A 202 7.93 0.25 4.80
C LEU A 202 8.09 0.09 3.28
N HIS A 203 9.32 -0.08 2.83
CA HIS A 203 9.67 -0.31 1.43
C HIS A 203 10.08 -1.76 1.23
N LEU A 204 9.26 -2.53 0.52
CA LEU A 204 9.58 -3.88 0.09
C LEU A 204 9.93 -3.86 -1.41
N GLU A 205 11.21 -3.71 -1.74
CA GLU A 205 11.72 -3.70 -3.11
C GLU A 205 12.13 -5.12 -3.49
N VAL A 206 11.15 -5.94 -3.84
CA VAL A 206 11.35 -7.32 -4.27
C VAL A 206 10.96 -7.44 -5.73
N VAL A 207 11.89 -7.84 -6.59
CA VAL A 207 11.64 -7.90 -8.04
C VAL A 207 11.88 -9.29 -8.61
N ASP A 208 11.37 -9.49 -9.83
CA ASP A 208 11.53 -10.70 -10.63
C ASP A 208 11.00 -11.98 -9.95
N THR A 209 9.97 -11.86 -9.12
CA THR A 209 9.26 -13.02 -8.60
C THR A 209 8.50 -13.72 -9.74
N ALA A 210 8.64 -15.04 -9.83
CA ALA A 210 8.05 -15.85 -10.90
C ALA A 210 7.54 -17.17 -10.36
N ARG A 211 6.51 -17.73 -11.01
CA ARG A 211 5.95 -19.05 -10.63
C ARG A 211 7.02 -20.15 -10.79
N PRO A 212 7.09 -21.15 -9.89
CA PRO A 212 6.23 -21.39 -8.72
C PRO A 212 6.64 -20.64 -7.44
N GLY A 213 7.62 -19.73 -7.52
CA GLY A 213 8.07 -18.87 -6.42
C GLY A 213 6.97 -17.98 -5.86
N LEU A 214 7.25 -17.41 -4.69
CA LEU A 214 6.32 -16.57 -3.96
C LEU A 214 7.06 -15.68 -2.97
N PHE A 215 6.76 -14.40 -2.98
CA PHE A 215 7.05 -13.50 -1.88
C PHE A 215 5.80 -13.33 -1.01
N THR A 216 5.95 -13.54 0.29
CA THR A 216 4.87 -13.32 1.26
C THR A 216 5.27 -12.22 2.23
N ALA A 217 4.37 -11.27 2.48
CA ALA A 217 4.59 -10.17 3.41
C ALA A 217 3.44 -10.13 4.42
N VAL A 218 3.78 -10.14 5.71
CA VAL A 218 2.80 -10.17 6.80
C VAL A 218 3.06 -9.04 7.77
N LEU A 219 2.04 -8.22 8.02
CA LEU A 219 2.07 -7.10 8.98
C LEU A 219 1.02 -7.35 10.07
N ARG A 220 1.43 -7.39 11.33
CA ARG A 220 0.53 -7.70 12.45
C ARG A 220 0.67 -6.70 13.59
N ARG A 221 -0.44 -6.16 14.08
CA ARG A 221 -0.44 -5.25 15.24
C ARG A 221 0.57 -4.10 15.09
N SER A 222 0.67 -3.61 13.85
CA SER A 222 1.67 -2.64 13.45
C SER A 222 1.04 -1.28 13.21
N LYS A 223 1.80 -0.23 13.49
CA LYS A 223 1.44 1.13 13.10
C LYS A 223 2.48 1.64 12.11
N ILE A 224 2.05 2.12 10.96
CA ILE A 224 2.98 2.61 9.95
C ILE A 224 2.57 4.02 9.58
N PHE A 225 3.44 4.97 9.91
CA PHE A 225 3.34 6.37 9.57
C PHE A 225 4.57 6.79 8.77
N GLY A 226 4.38 7.20 7.52
CA GLY A 226 5.45 7.62 6.62
C GLY A 226 5.06 8.80 5.71
N GLY A 227 6.03 9.34 4.96
CA GLY A 227 5.76 10.38 3.96
C GLY A 227 5.11 9.82 2.72
N LYS A 228 5.86 9.54 1.65
CA LYS A 228 5.24 9.07 0.40
C LYS A 228 5.01 7.56 0.42
N ASN A 229 3.76 7.10 0.39
CA ASN A 229 3.39 5.67 0.38
C ASN A 229 3.86 4.94 1.65
N ALA A 230 3.12 5.11 2.76
CA ALA A 230 3.48 4.53 4.06
C ALA A 230 3.90 3.04 3.95
N ILE A 231 3.24 2.28 3.06
CA ILE A 231 3.73 0.98 2.58
C ILE A 231 3.88 0.97 1.06
N PHE A 232 5.03 0.50 0.57
CA PHE A 232 5.27 0.10 -0.81
C PHE A 232 5.45 -1.42 -0.88
N VAL A 233 4.61 -2.11 -1.67
CA VAL A 233 4.62 -3.56 -1.84
C VAL A 233 4.88 -3.90 -3.31
N PRO A 234 5.73 -4.90 -3.59
CA PRO A 234 6.09 -5.21 -4.96
C PRO A 234 4.95 -5.94 -5.68
N GLY A 235 4.93 -5.76 -7.01
CA GLY A 235 4.08 -6.55 -7.89
C GLY A 235 4.58 -7.99 -8.05
N GLY A 236 3.99 -8.71 -9.00
CA GLY A 236 4.34 -10.08 -9.32
C GLY A 236 3.73 -11.10 -8.37
N GLU A 237 4.46 -12.20 -8.12
CA GLU A 237 4.03 -13.31 -7.27
C GLU A 237 4.18 -12.98 -5.79
N THR A 238 3.44 -11.96 -5.35
CA THR A 238 3.47 -11.39 -4.01
C THR A 238 2.12 -11.54 -3.31
N MET A 239 2.11 -12.01 -2.06
CA MET A 239 0.92 -12.03 -1.21
C MET A 239 1.15 -11.16 0.04
N LEU A 240 0.28 -10.17 0.25
CA LEU A 240 0.29 -9.28 1.39
C LEU A 240 -0.86 -9.62 2.34
N TYR A 241 -0.56 -9.83 3.62
CA TYR A 241 -1.55 -9.95 4.69
C TYR A 241 -1.28 -8.90 5.77
N VAL A 242 -2.30 -8.12 6.12
CA VAL A 242 -2.23 -7.09 7.16
C VAL A 242 -3.36 -7.32 8.15
N GLU A 243 -3.04 -7.45 9.43
CA GLU A 243 -4.05 -7.60 10.48
C GLU A 243 -3.78 -6.72 11.69
N ASP A 244 -4.87 -6.29 12.33
CA ASP A 244 -4.88 -5.52 13.59
C ASP A 244 -3.96 -4.28 13.54
N SER A 245 -3.79 -3.71 12.35
CA SER A 245 -2.79 -2.69 12.05
C SER A 245 -3.41 -1.35 11.62
N GLU A 246 -2.65 -0.29 11.81
CA GLU A 246 -3.01 1.07 11.43
C GLU A 246 -1.99 1.65 10.45
N ILE A 247 -2.45 2.00 9.25
CA ILE A 247 -1.64 2.61 8.20
C ILE A 247 -2.07 4.06 8.03
N ALA A 248 -1.13 4.97 8.21
CA ALA A 248 -1.41 6.39 8.31
C ALA A 248 -0.32 7.22 7.64
N GLY A 249 -0.65 8.50 7.45
CA GLY A 249 0.30 9.51 7.04
C GLY A 249 0.56 9.54 5.54
N ASN A 250 0.52 10.75 5.00
CA ASN A 250 1.35 11.16 3.89
C ASN A 250 1.82 12.59 4.15
N VAL A 251 3.09 12.74 4.56
CA VAL A 251 3.73 14.04 4.76
C VAL A 251 4.48 14.56 3.53
N GLY A 252 4.40 13.85 2.40
CA GLY A 252 5.04 14.25 1.15
C GLY A 252 4.46 15.54 0.57
N THR A 253 5.19 16.09 -0.41
CA THR A 253 4.84 17.35 -1.11
C THR A 253 4.40 17.11 -2.56
N ASN A 254 4.48 15.88 -3.06
CA ASN A 254 4.06 15.47 -4.40
C ASN A 254 2.83 14.55 -4.30
N VAL A 255 1.75 15.19 -3.95
CA VAL A 255 0.48 14.56 -3.59
C VAL A 255 -0.12 13.65 -4.67
N ASP A 256 0.13 13.91 -5.96
CA ASP A 256 -0.53 13.18 -7.07
C ASP A 256 -0.06 11.73 -7.18
N GLN A 257 1.08 11.43 -6.57
CA GLN A 257 1.72 10.12 -6.58
C GLN A 257 1.87 9.56 -5.16
N GLU A 258 1.27 10.20 -4.17
CA GLU A 258 1.39 9.81 -2.78
C GLU A 258 0.05 9.24 -2.29
N HIS A 259 0.10 8.04 -1.75
CA HIS A 259 -1.03 7.31 -1.18
C HIS A 259 -0.62 6.85 0.23
N SER A 260 -1.55 6.37 1.07
CA SER A 260 -1.09 5.69 2.31
C SER A 260 -0.47 4.32 1.98
N THR A 261 -0.90 3.70 0.88
CA THR A 261 -0.33 2.42 0.39
C THR A 261 -0.21 2.41 -1.12
N TYR A 262 0.86 1.77 -1.61
CA TYR A 262 1.10 1.56 -3.03
C TYR A 262 1.22 0.06 -3.30
N ILE A 263 0.10 -0.56 -3.67
CA ILE A 263 -0.02 -1.99 -3.98
C ILE A 263 -0.40 -2.12 -5.45
N ASN A 264 0.60 -2.38 -6.30
CA ASN A 264 0.42 -2.50 -7.74
C ASN A 264 0.87 -3.88 -8.21
N GLY A 265 -0.05 -4.63 -8.83
CA GLY A 265 0.31 -5.85 -9.54
C GLY A 265 0.65 -7.03 -8.64
N THR A 266 0.28 -6.93 -7.37
CA THR A 266 0.41 -7.99 -6.36
C THR A 266 -0.59 -9.13 -6.62
N LEU A 267 -0.28 -10.36 -6.25
CA LEU A 267 -1.19 -11.49 -6.43
C LEU A 267 -2.38 -11.45 -5.45
N VAL A 268 -2.09 -11.25 -4.16
CA VAL A 268 -3.14 -11.16 -3.13
C VAL A 268 -2.86 -10.01 -2.17
N SER A 269 -3.90 -9.26 -1.82
CA SER A 269 -3.94 -8.42 -0.64
C SER A 269 -5.08 -8.88 0.27
N HIS A 270 -4.79 -9.02 1.56
CA HIS A 270 -5.81 -9.34 2.57
C HIS A 270 -5.61 -8.49 3.81
N PHE A 271 -6.62 -7.69 4.12
CA PHE A 271 -6.63 -6.79 5.26
C PHE A 271 -7.71 -7.19 6.25
N ARG A 272 -7.38 -7.22 7.54
CA ARG A 272 -8.27 -7.65 8.60
C ARG A 272 -8.18 -6.78 9.85
N HIS A 273 -9.32 -6.29 10.36
CA HIS A 273 -9.38 -5.44 11.56
C HIS A 273 -8.39 -4.27 11.51
N SER A 274 -8.31 -3.60 10.37
CA SER A 274 -7.25 -2.62 10.09
C SER A 274 -7.80 -1.30 9.59
N THR A 275 -7.04 -0.24 9.83
CA THR A 275 -7.42 1.14 9.48
C THR A 275 -6.43 1.77 8.53
N TRP A 276 -6.93 2.34 7.44
CA TRP A 276 -6.19 3.21 6.53
C TRP A 276 -6.67 4.65 6.70
N ARG A 277 -5.72 5.54 6.98
CA ARG A 277 -5.94 6.97 7.10
C ARG A 277 -4.83 7.78 6.47
N GLY A 278 -5.00 9.10 6.36
CA GLY A 278 -3.82 9.97 6.30
C GLY A 278 -3.56 10.79 5.04
N GLN A 279 -4.35 10.66 3.96
CA GLN A 279 -4.02 11.39 2.73
C GLN A 279 -4.45 12.87 2.77
N ARG A 280 -3.46 13.76 2.66
CA ARG A 280 -3.64 15.21 2.51
C ARG A 280 -4.07 15.56 1.08
N ALA A 281 -4.95 16.54 0.94
CA ALA A 281 -5.11 17.24 -0.33
C ALA A 281 -3.94 18.22 -0.55
N TRP A 282 -3.77 18.67 -1.79
CA TRP A 282 -2.81 19.73 -2.12
C TRP A 282 -3.50 20.96 -2.60
N LYS A 283 -3.43 22.03 -1.80
CA LYS A 283 -4.08 23.31 -2.13
C LYS A 283 -5.56 23.08 -2.50
N ASP A 284 -5.90 23.30 -3.75
CA ASP A 284 -7.21 23.16 -4.39
C ASP A 284 -7.33 21.91 -5.29
N GLN A 285 -6.34 21.00 -5.27
CA GLN A 285 -6.32 19.77 -6.06
C GLN A 285 -6.61 18.55 -5.19
N ALA A 286 -7.59 17.75 -5.63
CA ALA A 286 -7.85 16.42 -5.07
C ALA A 286 -6.67 15.51 -5.38
N SER A 287 -6.07 14.88 -4.36
CA SER A 287 -4.82 14.18 -4.58
C SER A 287 -4.55 13.04 -3.62
N GLY A 288 -4.05 11.93 -4.18
CA GLY A 288 -3.80 10.66 -3.51
C GLY A 288 -5.04 9.93 -2.98
N HIS A 289 -4.96 8.60 -2.95
CA HIS A 289 -5.95 7.72 -2.32
C HIS A 289 -5.45 7.25 -0.95
N GLN A 290 -6.37 7.00 -0.03
CA GLN A 290 -6.07 6.42 1.28
C GLN A 290 -5.67 4.96 1.09
N LEU A 291 -6.47 4.21 0.33
CA LEU A 291 -6.18 2.85 -0.05
C LEU A 291 -6.07 2.74 -1.58
N LYS A 292 -4.88 2.46 -2.10
CA LYS A 292 -4.70 2.06 -3.50
C LYS A 292 -4.29 0.60 -3.53
N ASP A 293 -5.20 -0.23 -4.03
CA ASP A 293 -5.01 -1.69 -4.03
C ASP A 293 -5.38 -2.31 -5.38
N LYS A 294 -4.35 -2.64 -6.14
CA LYS A 294 -4.44 -3.21 -7.47
C LYS A 294 -3.98 -4.66 -7.50
N ALA A 295 -4.09 -5.38 -6.37
CA ALA A 295 -3.81 -6.81 -6.33
C ALA A 295 -4.82 -7.62 -7.13
N TYR A 296 -4.49 -8.81 -7.64
CA TYR A 296 -5.45 -9.66 -8.36
C TYR A 296 -6.64 -10.10 -7.48
N LEU A 297 -6.37 -10.59 -6.27
CA LEU A 297 -7.38 -10.92 -5.27
C LEU A 297 -7.25 -9.97 -4.07
N ARG A 298 -8.36 -9.32 -3.71
CA ARG A 298 -8.45 -8.37 -2.59
C ARG A 298 -9.49 -8.86 -1.60
N VAL A 299 -9.09 -9.03 -0.34
CA VAL A 299 -9.96 -9.50 0.75
C VAL A 299 -9.93 -8.48 1.88
N TYR A 300 -11.08 -7.90 2.24
CA TYR A 300 -11.18 -6.94 3.35
C TYR A 300 -12.16 -7.45 4.42
N GLU A 301 -11.69 -7.62 5.64
CA GLU A 301 -12.50 -8.07 6.78
C GLU A 301 -12.43 -7.03 7.90
N ASP A 302 -13.52 -6.32 8.19
CA ASP A 302 -13.55 -5.24 9.19
C ASP A 302 -12.44 -4.20 8.95
N VAL A 303 -12.50 -3.55 7.78
CA VAL A 303 -11.49 -2.58 7.34
C VAL A 303 -12.10 -1.20 7.38
N THR A 304 -11.42 -0.27 8.05
CA THR A 304 -11.78 1.16 8.01
C THR A 304 -10.90 1.89 7.02
N VAL A 305 -11.50 2.69 6.14
CA VAL A 305 -10.79 3.63 5.28
C VAL A 305 -11.36 5.02 5.53
N GLU A 306 -10.50 5.94 5.98
CA GLU A 306 -10.90 7.29 6.34
C GLU A 306 -9.99 8.35 5.73
N ASN A 307 -10.56 9.44 5.21
CA ASN A 307 -9.75 10.57 4.70
C ASN A 307 -9.33 11.53 5.83
N THR A 308 -8.91 11.03 6.99
CA THR A 308 -8.43 11.89 8.09
C THR A 308 -6.91 12.05 7.99
N PRO A 309 -6.36 13.15 7.43
CA PRO A 309 -4.92 13.38 7.39
C PRO A 309 -4.38 13.76 8.76
N ASN A 310 -3.09 13.50 8.98
CA ASN A 310 -2.38 14.13 10.08
C ASN A 310 -1.96 15.54 9.64
N GLY A 311 -2.77 16.55 9.95
CA GLY A 311 -2.58 17.96 9.52
C GLY A 311 -2.94 18.22 8.05
N GLY A 312 -3.38 19.45 7.74
CA GLY A 312 -3.85 19.86 6.40
C GLY A 312 -5.29 19.40 6.07
N PRO A 313 -5.88 19.90 4.96
CA PRO A 313 -7.22 19.48 4.54
C PRO A 313 -7.22 18.04 4.00
N PRO A 314 -8.32 17.29 4.16
CA PRO A 314 -8.40 15.91 3.72
C PRO A 314 -8.52 15.79 2.19
N SER A 315 -8.06 14.67 1.62
CA SER A 315 -8.19 14.41 0.18
C SER A 315 -9.65 14.27 -0.27
N ALA A 316 -9.93 14.84 -1.44
CA ALA A 316 -11.19 14.75 -2.18
C ALA A 316 -11.28 13.53 -3.13
N MET A 317 -10.25 12.69 -3.21
CA MET A 317 -10.28 11.45 -4.01
C MET A 317 -11.26 10.42 -3.43
N PRO A 318 -11.61 9.35 -4.18
CA PRO A 318 -12.20 8.16 -3.59
C PRO A 318 -11.33 7.63 -2.43
N LEU A 319 -11.96 7.09 -1.39
CA LEU A 319 -11.26 6.53 -0.23
C LEU A 319 -10.46 5.29 -0.64
N ALA A 320 -11.06 4.45 -1.48
CA ALA A 320 -10.40 3.27 -2.03
C ALA A 320 -10.35 3.32 -3.55
N ASP A 321 -9.18 3.08 -4.10
CA ASP A 321 -8.89 2.97 -5.52
C ASP A 321 -8.41 1.54 -5.83
N ILE A 322 -9.33 0.72 -6.33
CA ILE A 322 -9.09 -0.71 -6.53
C ILE A 322 -9.34 -1.12 -7.98
N SER A 323 -8.73 -2.21 -8.44
CA SER A 323 -8.94 -2.64 -9.84
C SER A 323 -10.27 -3.38 -9.98
N ALA A 324 -11.01 -3.09 -11.05
CA ALA A 324 -12.15 -3.90 -11.48
C ALA A 324 -11.71 -5.24 -12.10
N PHE A 325 -10.46 -5.33 -12.55
CA PHE A 325 -9.86 -6.59 -12.98
C PHE A 325 -9.38 -7.39 -11.76
N GLY A 326 -9.79 -8.65 -11.70
CA GLY A 326 -9.55 -9.55 -10.57
C GLY A 326 -10.79 -9.77 -9.72
N PHE A 327 -10.57 -10.01 -8.43
CA PHE A 327 -11.59 -10.40 -7.47
C PHE A 327 -11.50 -9.58 -6.20
N THR A 328 -12.64 -9.08 -5.72
CA THR A 328 -12.73 -8.35 -4.45
C THR A 328 -13.81 -8.98 -3.60
N TRP A 329 -13.48 -9.30 -2.36
CA TRP A 329 -14.46 -9.77 -1.37
C TRP A 329 -14.29 -8.95 -0.10
N THR A 330 -15.35 -8.31 0.35
CA THR A 330 -15.31 -7.51 1.59
C THR A 330 -16.43 -7.90 2.52
N ASN A 331 -16.16 -7.87 3.82
CA ASN A 331 -17.18 -7.94 4.86
C ASN A 331 -16.82 -6.99 6.00
N GLY A 332 -17.65 -5.98 6.23
CA GLY A 332 -17.36 -4.92 7.21
C GLY A 332 -16.40 -3.87 6.64
N LEU A 333 -16.73 -3.27 5.50
CA LEU A 333 -15.97 -2.12 4.98
C LEU A 333 -16.55 -0.83 5.55
N HIS A 334 -15.76 -0.13 6.38
CA HIS A 334 -16.16 1.11 7.03
C HIS A 334 -15.55 2.32 6.32
N LEU A 335 -16.37 3.09 5.64
CA LEU A 335 -15.94 4.23 4.82
C LEU A 335 -16.28 5.53 5.53
N LYS A 336 -15.25 6.34 5.84
CA LYS A 336 -15.41 7.60 6.57
C LYS A 336 -14.86 8.78 5.79
N ARG A 337 -15.74 9.71 5.40
CA ARG A 337 -15.36 10.92 4.67
C ARG A 337 -15.63 12.19 5.50
N GLN A 338 -14.56 12.84 5.92
CA GLN A 338 -14.53 14.23 6.37
C GLN A 338 -14.57 15.19 5.18
N ALA A 339 -15.11 16.40 5.40
CA ALA A 339 -15.24 17.42 4.37
C ALA A 339 -13.86 17.88 3.84
N PRO A 340 -13.54 17.65 2.56
CA PRO A 340 -12.35 18.21 1.93
C PRO A 340 -12.56 19.67 1.54
N ALA A 341 -11.47 20.36 1.21
CA ALA A 341 -11.51 21.74 0.73
C ALA A 341 -11.97 21.82 -0.75
N GLN A 342 -11.83 20.74 -1.51
CA GLN A 342 -12.26 20.63 -2.90
C GLN A 342 -13.61 19.95 -2.99
N GLU A 343 -14.27 20.05 -4.16
CA GLU A 343 -15.38 19.15 -4.45
C GLU A 343 -14.87 17.70 -4.50
N PRO A 344 -15.43 16.79 -3.68
CA PRO A 344 -15.07 15.39 -3.74
C PRO A 344 -15.40 14.81 -5.11
N ARG A 345 -14.48 13.98 -5.63
CA ARG A 345 -14.77 13.12 -6.79
C ARG A 345 -15.94 12.20 -6.44
N GLU A 346 -16.69 11.82 -7.46
CA GLU A 346 -17.84 10.95 -7.26
C GLU A 346 -17.41 9.55 -6.80
N GLY A 347 -18.10 9.01 -5.78
CA GLY A 347 -17.83 7.70 -5.21
C GLY A 347 -16.89 7.70 -4.01
N LEU A 348 -17.04 6.68 -3.17
CA LEU A 348 -16.11 6.38 -2.08
C LEU A 348 -15.12 5.28 -2.47
N VAL A 349 -15.54 4.36 -3.33
CA VAL A 349 -14.74 3.25 -3.85
C VAL A 349 -14.80 3.27 -5.37
N ASP A 350 -13.63 3.39 -6.01
CA ASP A 350 -13.50 3.36 -7.47
C ASP A 350 -12.98 1.99 -7.91
N LEU A 351 -13.78 1.25 -8.69
CA LEU A 351 -13.40 -0.01 -9.34
C LEU A 351 -12.91 0.33 -10.75
N ARG A 352 -11.60 0.49 -10.86
CA ARG A 352 -10.92 1.09 -12.00
C ARG A 352 -10.45 0.08 -13.04
N THR A 353 -10.54 0.47 -14.31
CA THR A 353 -10.27 -0.38 -15.49
C THR A 353 -9.16 0.17 -16.37
N GLU A 354 -8.67 1.36 -16.10
CA GLU A 354 -7.80 2.13 -17.00
C GLU A 354 -6.33 1.71 -17.01
N ILE A 355 -5.86 0.93 -16.03
CA ILE A 355 -4.46 0.49 -15.95
C ILE A 355 -4.36 -1.01 -15.65
N VAL A 356 -3.44 -1.67 -16.35
CA VAL A 356 -3.02 -3.05 -16.14
C VAL A 356 -1.82 -3.06 -15.19
N TYR A 357 -1.98 -3.67 -14.01
CA TYR A 357 -0.95 -3.67 -12.97
C TYR A 357 -0.22 -5.01 -12.79
N GLY A 358 -0.89 -6.13 -13.04
CA GLY A 358 -0.35 -7.47 -12.79
C GLY A 358 0.24 -8.14 -14.03
N ALA A 359 0.88 -9.30 -13.82
CA ALA A 359 1.34 -10.14 -14.93
C ALA A 359 0.13 -10.62 -15.76
N ARG A 360 0.31 -10.77 -17.08
CA ARG A 360 -0.81 -11.11 -17.98
C ARG A 360 -1.49 -12.44 -17.62
N ASP A 361 -0.74 -13.40 -17.09
CA ASP A 361 -1.22 -14.70 -16.62
C ASP A 361 -1.94 -14.66 -15.26
N HIS A 362 -2.04 -13.49 -14.63
CA HIS A 362 -2.92 -13.27 -13.48
C HIS A 362 -4.35 -12.99 -13.92
N TYR A 363 -4.61 -12.74 -15.20
CA TYR A 363 -5.93 -12.42 -15.71
C TYR A 363 -6.54 -13.64 -16.41
N PRO A 364 -7.56 -14.30 -15.82
CA PRO A 364 -8.17 -15.49 -16.42
C PRO A 364 -8.97 -15.19 -17.68
N TRP A 365 -9.28 -13.91 -17.91
CA TRP A 365 -10.04 -13.43 -19.07
C TRP A 365 -9.36 -12.22 -19.72
N ASN A 366 -9.86 -11.83 -20.88
CA ASN A 366 -9.36 -10.65 -21.57
C ASN A 366 -9.68 -9.36 -20.78
N LEU A 367 -8.68 -8.50 -20.66
CA LEU A 367 -8.76 -7.16 -20.06
C LEU A 367 -9.48 -6.16 -20.96
N LEU A 368 -9.51 -6.41 -22.26
CA LEU A 368 -10.29 -5.65 -23.23
C LEU A 368 -11.64 -6.34 -23.50
N VAL A 369 -12.64 -5.54 -23.90
CA VAL A 369 -13.84 -6.12 -24.50
C VAL A 369 -13.47 -6.91 -25.76
N SER A 370 -14.11 -8.05 -25.94
CA SER A 370 -13.86 -8.95 -27.08
C SER A 370 -15.19 -9.40 -27.69
N PRO A 371 -15.28 -9.61 -29.02
CA PRO A 371 -16.44 -10.23 -29.64
C PRO A 371 -16.73 -11.65 -29.13
N ASP A 372 -15.74 -12.33 -28.54
CA ASP A 372 -15.88 -13.70 -28.01
C ASP A 372 -16.64 -13.75 -26.67
N TRP A 373 -16.91 -12.58 -26.08
CA TRP A 373 -17.68 -12.47 -24.84
C TRP A 373 -18.92 -11.61 -25.03
N ARG A 374 -20.02 -12.07 -24.43
CA ARG A 374 -21.19 -11.25 -24.19
C ARG A 374 -21.85 -11.69 -22.90
N MET A 375 -22.20 -10.73 -22.06
CA MET A 375 -22.95 -11.01 -20.83
C MET A 375 -24.28 -11.71 -21.20
N PRO A 376 -24.63 -12.84 -20.57
CA PRO A 376 -25.92 -13.48 -20.81
C PRO A 376 -27.09 -12.61 -20.34
N ALA A 377 -28.29 -12.94 -20.82
CA ALA A 377 -29.52 -12.25 -20.45
C ALA A 377 -29.84 -12.31 -18.94
N ALA A 378 -29.33 -13.33 -18.25
CA ALA A 378 -29.35 -13.45 -16.79
C ALA A 378 -27.91 -13.33 -16.24
N PRO A 379 -27.37 -12.12 -16.03
CA PRO A 379 -25.94 -11.93 -15.73
C PRO A 379 -25.48 -12.62 -14.44
N LEU A 380 -26.35 -12.76 -13.44
CA LEU A 380 -26.03 -13.44 -12.18
C LEU A 380 -25.76 -14.94 -12.35
N THR A 381 -26.09 -15.55 -13.49
CA THR A 381 -25.73 -16.95 -13.78
C THR A 381 -24.32 -17.09 -14.36
N ALA A 382 -23.56 -16.00 -14.49
CA ALA A 382 -22.21 -15.98 -15.06
C ALA A 382 -21.15 -15.46 -14.07
N LEU A 383 -21.44 -15.46 -12.77
CA LEU A 383 -20.52 -14.96 -11.74
C LEU A 383 -19.17 -15.71 -11.70
N ASP A 384 -19.14 -16.95 -12.19
CA ASP A 384 -17.95 -17.79 -12.35
C ASP A 384 -17.11 -17.47 -13.61
N LYS A 385 -17.59 -16.55 -14.46
CA LYS A 385 -17.02 -16.24 -15.78
C LYS A 385 -16.69 -14.76 -15.95
N VAL A 386 -16.73 -13.99 -14.87
CA VAL A 386 -16.56 -12.52 -14.86
C VAL A 386 -15.62 -12.10 -13.73
N TYR A 387 -14.95 -10.97 -13.90
CA TYR A 387 -14.30 -10.32 -12.77
C TYR A 387 -15.36 -9.87 -11.79
N LEU A 388 -15.15 -10.17 -10.50
CA LEU A 388 -16.22 -10.09 -9.51
C LEU A 388 -15.77 -9.31 -8.28
N SER A 389 -16.52 -8.27 -7.94
CA SER A 389 -16.36 -7.53 -6.68
C SER A 389 -17.61 -7.65 -5.82
N VAL A 390 -17.46 -8.16 -4.61
CA VAL A 390 -18.57 -8.43 -3.69
C VAL A 390 -18.32 -7.69 -2.38
N PHE A 391 -19.29 -6.87 -1.98
CA PHE A 391 -19.22 -6.04 -0.78
C PHE A 391 -20.34 -6.40 0.19
N PHE A 392 -20.00 -6.96 1.35
CA PHE A 392 -20.92 -7.23 2.44
C PHE A 392 -20.78 -6.17 3.55
N ASN A 393 -21.90 -5.75 4.13
CA ASN A 393 -21.95 -4.94 5.35
C ASN A 393 -21.07 -3.68 5.28
N THR A 394 -21.22 -2.90 4.20
CA THR A 394 -20.47 -1.65 4.04
C THR A 394 -21.19 -0.51 4.75
N THR A 395 -20.49 0.23 5.60
CA THR A 395 -21.08 1.39 6.31
C THR A 395 -20.45 2.69 5.84
N VAL A 396 -21.27 3.73 5.64
CA VAL A 396 -20.84 5.05 5.18
C VAL A 396 -21.11 6.13 6.22
N GLU A 397 -20.04 6.69 6.77
CA GLU A 397 -20.04 7.93 7.55
C GLU A 397 -19.48 9.05 6.68
N SER A 398 -20.29 10.01 6.24
CA SER A 398 -19.81 11.14 5.43
C SER A 398 -20.39 12.47 5.89
N PHE A 399 -19.63 13.54 5.72
CA PHE A 399 -20.07 14.92 5.95
C PHE A 399 -21.30 15.31 5.11
N ARG A 400 -21.52 14.65 3.97
CA ARG A 400 -22.68 14.82 3.08
C ARG A 400 -23.33 13.48 2.73
N PRO A 401 -24.56 13.46 2.19
CA PRO A 401 -25.07 12.28 1.49
C PRO A 401 -24.26 12.07 0.21
N GLU A 402 -23.46 11.00 0.14
CA GLU A 402 -22.68 10.69 -1.06
C GLU A 402 -23.59 10.32 -2.24
N PRO A 403 -23.28 10.74 -3.48
CA PRO A 403 -24.11 10.39 -4.63
C PRO A 403 -24.16 8.88 -4.85
N PHE A 404 -23.03 8.20 -4.64
CA PHE A 404 -22.93 6.75 -4.61
C PHE A 404 -21.72 6.28 -3.80
N VAL A 405 -21.73 5.01 -3.39
CA VAL A 405 -20.61 4.39 -2.67
C VAL A 405 -19.59 3.83 -3.65
N PHE A 406 -20.03 2.96 -4.57
CA PHE A 406 -19.18 2.22 -5.50
C PHE A 406 -19.37 2.69 -6.94
N ALA A 407 -18.27 2.87 -7.67
CA ALA A 407 -18.27 3.09 -9.12
C ALA A 407 -17.58 1.95 -9.84
N LEU A 408 -18.33 1.18 -10.65
CA LEU A 408 -17.77 0.21 -11.59
C LEU A 408 -17.49 0.90 -12.92
N ARG A 409 -16.20 1.14 -13.24
CA ARG A 409 -15.81 1.76 -14.50
C ARG A 409 -15.96 0.79 -15.66
N SER A 410 -16.28 1.34 -16.83
CA SER A 410 -16.46 0.55 -18.05
C SER A 410 -15.14 -0.05 -18.51
N GLN A 411 -15.20 -1.24 -19.10
CA GLN A 411 -14.05 -1.89 -19.71
C GLN A 411 -13.73 -1.22 -21.05
N GLY A 412 -12.44 -1.01 -21.38
CA GLY A 412 -12.03 -0.47 -22.68
C GLY A 412 -11.95 -1.51 -23.79
N ASP A 413 -11.67 -1.03 -25.00
CA ASP A 413 -11.58 -1.83 -26.23
C ASP A 413 -10.18 -1.83 -26.88
N ALA A 414 -9.24 -1.05 -26.34
CA ALA A 414 -7.87 -0.96 -26.81
C ALA A 414 -6.87 -0.90 -25.66
N LEU A 415 -5.64 -1.34 -25.94
CA LEU A 415 -4.48 -1.02 -25.10
C LEU A 415 -3.77 0.20 -25.69
N GLY A 416 -3.43 1.14 -24.82
CA GLY A 416 -2.65 2.33 -25.11
C GLY A 416 -1.53 2.54 -24.10
N GLY A 417 -0.95 3.74 -24.12
CA GLY A 417 0.27 4.07 -23.39
C GLY A 417 1.54 3.51 -24.05
N ASP A 418 2.70 4.07 -23.66
CA ASP A 418 4.00 3.71 -24.26
C ASP A 418 4.36 2.22 -24.08
N ASN A 419 3.82 1.59 -23.03
CA ASN A 419 4.07 0.19 -22.69
C ASN A 419 2.87 -0.75 -22.89
N GLY A 420 1.75 -0.25 -23.43
CA GLY A 420 0.51 -1.04 -23.58
C GLY A 420 -0.13 -1.42 -22.24
N ASP A 421 0.05 -0.59 -21.22
CA ASP A 421 -0.42 -0.76 -19.84
C ASP A 421 -1.68 0.03 -19.52
N ILE A 422 -2.12 0.91 -20.44
CA ILE A 422 -3.35 1.69 -20.32
C ILE A 422 -4.46 0.98 -21.10
N VAL A 423 -5.65 0.90 -20.51
CA VAL A 423 -6.86 0.46 -21.21
C VAL A 423 -7.66 1.69 -21.63
N GLU A 424 -7.93 1.79 -22.93
CA GLU A 424 -8.57 2.95 -23.56
C GLU A 424 -9.92 2.58 -24.22
N GLY A 425 -10.72 3.60 -24.54
CA GLY A 425 -11.97 3.44 -25.29
C GLY A 425 -13.15 2.91 -24.50
N ASP A 426 -13.15 3.08 -23.19
CA ASP A 426 -14.22 2.66 -22.29
C ASP A 426 -15.56 3.34 -22.61
N ASP A 427 -15.52 4.58 -23.08
CA ASP A 427 -16.63 5.41 -23.58
C ASP A 427 -17.35 4.84 -24.81
N ARG A 428 -16.71 3.93 -25.56
CA ARG A 428 -17.26 3.30 -26.77
C ARG A 428 -17.88 1.93 -26.53
N THR A 429 -17.75 1.37 -25.31
CA THR A 429 -18.20 0.02 -25.01
C THR A 429 -19.64 -0.04 -24.50
N THR A 430 -20.33 -1.12 -24.85
CA THR A 430 -21.68 -1.38 -24.33
C THR A 430 -21.63 -2.24 -23.08
N ARG A 431 -22.63 -2.09 -22.20
CA ARG A 431 -22.78 -2.91 -20.98
C ARG A 431 -22.70 -4.42 -21.28
N ALA A 432 -23.30 -4.88 -22.38
CA ALA A 432 -23.32 -6.31 -22.75
C ALA A 432 -21.93 -6.88 -23.11
N GLN A 433 -20.98 -6.03 -23.51
CA GLN A 433 -19.60 -6.44 -23.83
C GLN A 433 -18.71 -6.53 -22.59
N GLN A 434 -19.13 -5.93 -21.47
CA GLN A 434 -18.32 -5.89 -20.25
C GLN A 434 -18.32 -7.25 -19.55
N ARG A 435 -17.17 -7.61 -18.98
CA ARG A 435 -16.94 -8.89 -18.28
C ARG A 435 -16.69 -8.70 -16.78
N MET A 436 -17.35 -7.72 -16.18
CA MET A 436 -17.18 -7.36 -14.78
C MET A 436 -18.55 -7.20 -14.12
N VAL A 437 -18.68 -7.73 -12.90
CA VAL A 437 -19.89 -7.63 -12.09
C VAL A 437 -19.50 -7.13 -10.70
N SER A 438 -20.33 -6.26 -10.12
CA SER A 438 -20.22 -5.89 -8.72
C SER A 438 -21.52 -6.08 -7.96
N LEU A 439 -21.43 -6.71 -6.80
CA LEU A 439 -22.55 -7.03 -5.92
C LEU A 439 -22.33 -6.34 -4.58
N ALA A 440 -23.37 -5.71 -4.04
CA ALA A 440 -23.35 -5.16 -2.69
C ALA A 440 -24.52 -5.71 -1.88
N PHE A 441 -24.24 -6.10 -0.65
CA PHE A 441 -25.20 -6.61 0.32
C PHE A 441 -25.12 -5.74 1.58
N ASP A 442 -26.28 -5.29 2.05
CA ASP A 442 -26.44 -4.58 3.32
C ASP A 442 -25.50 -3.36 3.45
N THR A 443 -25.43 -2.56 2.39
CA THR A 443 -24.75 -1.27 2.44
C THR A 443 -25.66 -0.24 3.11
N GLU A 444 -25.15 0.47 4.12
CA GLU A 444 -25.89 1.47 4.89
C GLU A 444 -25.10 2.76 5.14
N GLY A 445 -25.78 3.82 5.58
CA GLY A 445 -25.16 5.10 5.96
C GLY A 445 -25.60 6.29 5.09
N ARG A 446 -24.76 7.34 5.06
CA ARG A 446 -25.07 8.62 4.41
C ARG A 446 -24.77 8.60 2.91
N MET A 447 -25.68 8.01 2.13
CA MET A 447 -25.58 7.95 0.66
C MET A 447 -26.96 8.07 -0.01
N GLN A 448 -26.96 8.45 -1.30
CA GLN A 448 -28.15 8.48 -2.14
C GLN A 448 -28.39 7.14 -2.84
N ARG A 449 -27.31 6.49 -3.30
CA ARG A 449 -27.33 5.20 -3.99
C ARG A 449 -26.13 4.35 -3.57
N VAL A 450 -26.23 3.03 -3.71
CA VAL A 450 -25.09 2.14 -3.48
C VAL A 450 -24.11 2.21 -4.65
N TYR A 451 -24.62 2.12 -5.89
CA TYR A 451 -23.81 2.16 -7.11
C TYR A 451 -24.07 3.39 -7.97
N ALA A 452 -23.00 3.85 -8.62
CA ALA A 452 -23.06 4.73 -9.78
C ALA A 452 -23.90 4.12 -10.91
N PRO A 453 -24.47 4.93 -11.82
CA PRO A 453 -25.11 4.42 -13.03
C PRO A 453 -24.11 3.68 -13.93
N GLY A 454 -24.56 2.60 -14.59
CA GLY A 454 -23.74 1.82 -15.51
C GLY A 454 -23.19 0.53 -14.91
N GLY A 455 -22.50 -0.27 -15.74
CA GLY A 455 -21.91 -1.55 -15.36
C GLY A 455 -22.94 -2.62 -14.93
N TRP A 456 -22.49 -3.85 -14.69
CA TRP A 456 -23.33 -4.90 -14.11
C TRP A 456 -23.27 -4.86 -12.58
N THR A 457 -24.05 -3.95 -12.00
CA THR A 457 -24.09 -3.69 -10.56
C THR A 457 -25.42 -4.10 -9.95
N TYR A 458 -25.39 -4.68 -8.75
CA TYR A 458 -26.57 -5.20 -8.06
C TYR A 458 -26.54 -4.89 -6.55
N VAL A 459 -27.68 -4.47 -6.00
CA VAL A 459 -27.86 -4.19 -4.56
C VAL A 459 -28.82 -5.22 -3.99
N ASN A 460 -28.40 -5.94 -2.95
CA ASN A 460 -29.14 -7.02 -2.31
C ASN A 460 -29.78 -8.01 -3.31
N PRO A 461 -29.06 -8.49 -4.35
CA PRO A 461 -29.64 -9.43 -5.29
C PRO A 461 -29.93 -10.78 -4.62
N ALA A 462 -31.01 -11.43 -5.03
CA ALA A 462 -31.16 -12.86 -4.78
C ALA A 462 -30.14 -13.62 -5.66
N LEU A 463 -29.22 -14.35 -5.02
CA LEU A 463 -28.27 -15.18 -5.75
C LEU A 463 -28.97 -16.42 -6.33
N PRO A 464 -28.67 -16.80 -7.59
CA PRO A 464 -29.19 -18.05 -8.14
C PRO A 464 -28.58 -19.26 -7.44
N ALA A 465 -29.27 -20.41 -7.52
CA ALA A 465 -28.73 -21.68 -7.02
C ALA A 465 -27.36 -21.98 -7.67
N GLY A 466 -26.41 -22.45 -6.87
CA GLY A 466 -25.03 -22.71 -7.31
C GLY A 466 -24.08 -21.50 -7.17
N ALA A 467 -24.58 -20.32 -6.80
CA ALA A 467 -23.77 -19.14 -6.53
C ALA A 467 -23.46 -18.91 -5.03
N GLU A 468 -23.68 -19.91 -4.18
CA GLU A 468 -23.50 -19.82 -2.72
C GLU A 468 -22.04 -19.50 -2.34
N TRP A 469 -21.09 -19.93 -3.18
CA TRP A 469 -19.66 -19.66 -3.04
C TRP A 469 -19.32 -18.16 -2.99
N VAL A 470 -20.18 -17.30 -3.53
CA VAL A 470 -20.01 -15.83 -3.51
C VAL A 470 -20.09 -15.27 -2.09
N THR A 471 -20.90 -15.91 -1.24
CA THR A 471 -21.13 -15.49 0.16
C THR A 471 -20.17 -16.15 1.15
N ASP A 472 -19.51 -17.24 0.75
CA ASP A 472 -18.49 -17.91 1.55
C ASP A 472 -17.10 -17.37 1.18
N ARG A 473 -16.44 -16.71 2.15
CA ARG A 473 -15.12 -16.11 1.97
C ARG A 473 -14.10 -17.10 1.41
N ASP A 474 -14.02 -18.29 1.98
CA ASP A 474 -12.98 -19.26 1.64
C ASP A 474 -13.26 -19.89 0.26
N ALA A 475 -14.53 -20.15 -0.06
CA ALA A 475 -14.94 -20.63 -1.38
C ALA A 475 -14.68 -19.57 -2.46
N PHE A 476 -14.95 -18.29 -2.18
CA PHE A 476 -14.64 -17.17 -3.08
C PHE A 476 -13.14 -17.08 -3.36
N ILE A 477 -12.31 -17.14 -2.32
CA ILE A 477 -10.85 -17.11 -2.46
C ILE A 477 -10.35 -18.30 -3.28
N ARG A 478 -10.85 -19.52 -3.02
CA ARG A 478 -10.50 -20.72 -3.79
C ARG A 478 -10.92 -20.60 -5.25
N HIS A 479 -12.08 -20.01 -5.52
CA HIS A 479 -12.54 -19.77 -6.89
C HIS A 479 -11.60 -18.81 -7.63
N ALA A 480 -11.30 -17.66 -7.04
CA ALA A 480 -10.41 -16.66 -7.63
C ALA A 480 -9.02 -17.26 -7.92
N LEU A 481 -8.35 -17.82 -6.92
CA LEU A 481 -7.01 -18.39 -7.10
C LEU A 481 -7.01 -19.62 -8.03
N GLY A 482 -8.07 -20.44 -7.98
CA GLY A 482 -8.21 -21.60 -8.85
C GLY A 482 -8.27 -21.26 -10.35
N LEU A 483 -8.87 -20.12 -10.72
CA LEU A 483 -8.94 -19.67 -12.12
C LEU A 483 -7.58 -19.38 -12.75
N ILE A 484 -6.57 -19.08 -11.93
CA ILE A 484 -5.19 -18.82 -12.39
C ILE A 484 -4.23 -19.95 -12.00
N GLY A 485 -4.75 -21.09 -11.54
CA GLY A 485 -3.97 -22.28 -11.17
C GLY A 485 -3.17 -22.13 -9.87
N ARG A 486 -3.73 -21.44 -8.86
CA ARG A 486 -3.10 -21.18 -7.56
C ARG A 486 -3.75 -21.91 -6.40
#